data_AF-A0A3M0M9J8-F1
#
_entry.id   AF-A0A3M0M9J8-F1
#
_cell.length_a   1.000
_cell.length_b   1.000
_cell.length_c   1.000
_cell.angle_alpha   90.00
_cell.angle_beta   90.00
_cell.angle_gamma   90.00
#
_symmetry.space_group_name_H-M   'P 1'
#
loop_
_entity.id
_entity.type
_entity.pdbx_description
1 polymer ?
#
loop_
_entity_poly.entity_id
_entity_poly.type
_entity_poly.pdbx_seq_one_letter_code
_entity_poly.pdbx_strand_id
1 'polypeptide(L)'
;MATVFQVPDALGMTFGITEPPRITGTEISVDAYPDDQSDLARAKLLGAQKDDVMIRLMDKLIDTQNRKAGTADVSEDHRKRVRIEVTLKGIELHSLGLDRLPDLRDFKFTTLQGKYFQFKLPTFPVDMEESKSGLDAVKAERKIWRVKTFARTGIVGLMAMEAEREAGKKAGARVLKWNLKIPGRKK
;
A
#
# COMPACT_ATOMS: atom_id res chain seq x y z
N MET A 1 16.60 11.99 26.04
CA MET A 1 16.14 11.69 24.67
C MET A 1 14.79 12.34 24.52
N ALA A 2 14.66 13.39 23.72
CA ALA A 2 13.37 14.05 23.53
C ALA A 2 12.43 13.09 22.78
N THR A 3 11.20 12.92 23.26
CA THR A 3 10.18 12.23 22.45
C THR A 3 9.83 13.11 21.25
N VAL A 4 9.39 12.53 20.13
CA VAL A 4 8.98 13.29 18.93
C VAL A 4 7.98 14.40 19.27
N PHE A 5 7.19 14.21 20.33
CA PHE A 5 6.19 15.16 20.81
C PHE A 5 6.75 16.34 21.61
N GLN A 6 7.99 16.25 22.10
CA GLN A 6 8.70 17.35 22.78
C GLN A 6 9.46 18.25 21.80
N VAL A 7 9.63 17.79 20.54
CA VAL A 7 10.35 18.53 19.50
C VAL A 7 9.68 19.86 19.17
N PRO A 8 8.33 19.97 19.01
CA PRO A 8 7.69 21.26 18.74
C PRO A 8 7.91 22.28 19.86
N ASP A 9 7.77 21.85 21.12
CA ASP A 9 7.97 22.73 22.28
C ASP A 9 9.43 23.16 22.39
N ALA A 10 10.37 22.24 22.19
CA ALA A 10 11.81 22.54 22.18
C ALA A 10 12.18 23.51 21.05
N LEU A 11 11.61 23.34 19.86
CA LEU A 11 11.82 24.26 18.73
C LEU A 11 11.23 25.64 19.00
N GLY A 12 10.02 25.72 19.59
CA GLY A 12 9.41 26.99 20.01
C GLY A 12 10.27 27.73 21.03
N MET A 13 10.77 27.02 22.05
CA MET A 13 11.65 27.60 23.09
C MET A 13 13.01 28.05 22.52
N THR A 14 13.58 27.29 21.58
CA THR A 14 14.93 27.56 21.06
C THR A 14 14.95 28.62 19.97
N PHE A 15 13.96 28.62 19.09
CA PHE A 15 13.96 29.43 17.86
C PHE A 15 12.82 30.46 17.79
N GLY A 16 11.99 30.59 18.84
CA GLY A 16 10.89 31.56 18.89
C GLY A 16 9.80 31.29 17.86
N ILE A 17 9.63 30.03 17.44
CA ILE A 17 8.65 29.67 16.42
C ILE A 17 7.24 29.86 16.99
N THR A 18 6.45 30.74 16.36
CA THR A 18 5.10 31.09 16.81
C THR A 18 4.02 30.16 16.28
N GLU A 19 4.33 29.36 15.26
CA GLU A 19 3.41 28.39 14.66
C GLU A 19 4.00 26.98 14.67
N PRO A 20 3.18 25.92 14.81
CA PRO A 20 3.69 24.56 14.74
C PRO A 20 4.30 24.27 13.36
N PRO A 21 5.48 23.64 13.29
CA PRO A 21 6.10 23.28 12.01
C PRO A 21 5.19 22.38 11.17
N ARG A 22 5.20 22.62 9.85
CA ARG A 22 4.45 21.82 8.88
C ARG A 22 5.20 20.55 8.50
N ILE A 23 4.44 19.47 8.27
CA ILE A 23 4.95 18.22 7.72
C ILE A 23 4.84 18.30 6.20
N THR A 24 5.97 18.35 5.49
CA THR A 24 5.99 18.40 4.02
C THR A 24 6.20 17.03 3.38
N GLY A 25 6.60 16.04 4.17
CA GLY A 25 6.92 14.69 3.74
C GLY A 25 7.04 13.75 4.94
N THR A 26 6.60 12.52 4.79
CA THR A 26 6.88 11.44 5.76
C THR A 26 7.33 10.19 5.00
N GLU A 27 8.32 9.50 5.55
CA GLU A 27 8.77 8.20 5.04
C GLU A 27 8.48 7.14 6.09
N ILE A 28 7.86 6.04 5.66
CA ILE A 28 7.56 4.90 6.51
C ILE A 28 8.32 3.71 5.94
N SER A 29 9.14 3.07 6.76
CA SER A 29 9.93 1.90 6.39
C SER A 29 9.40 0.66 7.12
N VAL A 30 9.22 -0.45 6.39
CA VAL A 30 8.99 -1.78 6.95
C VAL A 30 10.13 -2.68 6.52
N ASP A 31 10.79 -3.32 7.50
CA ASP A 31 11.84 -4.31 7.26
C ASP A 31 11.21 -5.71 7.37
N ALA A 32 11.31 -6.50 6.30
CA ALA A 32 10.89 -7.89 6.25
C ALA A 32 12.12 -8.80 6.15
N TYR A 33 12.14 -9.89 6.92
CA TYR A 33 13.20 -10.89 6.93
C TYR A 33 12.66 -12.15 6.26
N PRO A 34 12.98 -12.42 4.97
CA PRO A 34 12.49 -13.61 4.30
C PRO A 34 13.24 -14.87 4.76
N ASP A 35 12.51 -15.98 4.86
CA ASP A 35 13.09 -17.29 5.22
C ASP A 35 13.96 -17.89 4.10
N ASP A 36 13.74 -17.47 2.83
CA ASP A 36 14.53 -17.87 1.66
C ASP A 36 15.13 -16.62 0.97
N GLN A 37 16.45 -16.63 0.76
CA GLN A 37 17.27 -15.45 0.50
C GLN A 37 17.94 -15.48 -0.88
N SER A 38 17.27 -16.05 -1.89
CA SER A 38 17.82 -16.07 -3.27
C SER A 38 17.91 -14.66 -3.88
N ASP A 39 19.04 -14.38 -4.56
CA ASP A 39 19.46 -13.07 -5.13
C ASP A 39 18.53 -12.44 -6.20
N LEU A 40 17.36 -13.02 -6.46
CA LEU A 40 16.46 -12.63 -7.56
C LEU A 40 15.62 -11.37 -7.28
N ALA A 41 15.65 -10.82 -6.07
CA ALA A 41 14.89 -9.64 -5.67
C ALA A 41 15.68 -8.32 -5.86
N ARG A 42 16.06 -8.03 -7.11
CA ARG A 42 16.65 -6.73 -7.47
C ARG A 42 15.68 -5.59 -7.12
N ALA A 43 16.21 -4.51 -6.52
CA ALA A 43 15.47 -3.34 -6.10
C ALA A 43 14.48 -2.85 -7.17
N LYS A 44 13.18 -2.83 -6.84
CA LYS A 44 12.12 -2.31 -7.70
C LYS A 44 11.57 -1.03 -7.10
N LEU A 45 11.48 0.00 -7.95
CA LEU A 45 10.74 1.22 -7.64
C LEU A 45 9.32 1.07 -8.20
N LEU A 46 8.33 1.40 -7.40
CA LEU A 46 6.93 1.48 -7.82
C LEU A 46 6.43 2.91 -7.53
N GLY A 47 6.09 3.65 -8.59
CA GLY A 47 5.72 5.07 -8.55
C GLY A 47 6.83 6.01 -9.06
N ALA A 48 6.48 7.22 -9.52
CA ALA A 48 7.48 8.19 -9.92
C ALA A 48 8.07 8.89 -8.68
N GLN A 49 9.36 9.22 -8.71
CA GLN A 49 10.06 9.85 -7.57
C GLN A 49 9.45 11.19 -7.12
N LYS A 50 8.70 11.83 -8.03
CA LYS A 50 8.05 13.13 -7.81
C LYS A 50 6.57 13.02 -7.44
N ASP A 51 6.00 11.81 -7.41
CA ASP A 51 4.60 11.64 -7.05
C ASP A 51 4.40 11.80 -5.53
N ASP A 52 3.14 12.09 -5.15
CA ASP A 52 2.73 12.22 -3.75
C ASP A 52 2.87 10.89 -2.96
N VAL A 53 2.92 9.76 -3.67
CA VAL A 53 3.21 8.44 -3.11
C VAL A 53 4.31 7.78 -3.92
N MET A 54 5.41 7.43 -3.25
CA MET A 54 6.51 6.66 -3.85
C MET A 54 6.79 5.43 -3.00
N ILE A 55 6.89 4.27 -3.65
CA ILE A 55 7.25 3.00 -2.98
C ILE A 55 8.63 2.54 -3.47
N ARG A 56 9.52 2.27 -2.52
CA ARG A 56 10.87 1.78 -2.77
C ARG A 56 11.06 0.42 -2.11
N LEU A 57 11.43 -0.60 -2.90
CA LEU A 57 11.87 -1.88 -2.40
C LEU A 57 13.40 -1.95 -2.45
N MET A 58 14.03 -2.18 -1.31
CA MET A 58 15.47 -2.33 -1.17
C MET A 58 15.81 -3.66 -0.55
N ASP A 59 16.82 -4.32 -1.09
CA ASP A 59 17.49 -5.40 -0.39
C ASP A 59 18.62 -4.81 0.46
N LYS A 60 18.55 -5.02 1.77
CA LYS A 60 19.54 -4.56 2.76
C LYS A 60 20.54 -5.67 3.02
N LEU A 61 21.29 -6.03 1.97
CA LEU A 61 22.47 -6.90 2.06
C LEU A 61 23.65 -6.19 2.73
N ILE A 62 23.65 -4.87 2.75
CA ILE A 62 24.68 -4.04 3.37
C ILE A 62 23.99 -3.14 4.40
N ASP A 63 24.30 -3.36 5.67
CA ASP A 63 23.62 -2.67 6.78
C ASP A 63 24.20 -1.25 6.97
N THR A 64 25.52 -1.14 6.82
CA THR A 64 26.27 0.10 7.01
C THR A 64 27.29 0.28 5.89
N GLN A 65 27.22 1.41 5.19
CA GLN A 65 28.18 1.77 4.15
C GLN A 65 28.91 3.05 4.58
N ASN A 66 30.20 2.95 4.89
CA ASN A 66 31.03 4.13 5.12
C ASN A 66 31.58 4.60 3.76
N ARG A 67 30.78 5.40 3.06
CA ARG A 67 31.13 5.91 1.72
C ARG A 67 32.43 6.72 1.67
N LYS A 68 32.86 7.33 2.79
CA LYS A 68 34.13 8.06 2.86
C LYS A 68 35.34 7.13 2.95
N ALA A 69 35.19 5.97 3.58
CA ALA A 69 36.27 4.99 3.75
C ALA A 69 36.26 3.89 2.67
N GLY A 70 35.23 3.84 1.82
CA GLY A 70 35.08 2.80 0.80
C GLY A 70 34.74 1.42 1.37
N THR A 71 34.41 1.33 2.67
CA THR A 71 34.11 0.08 3.36
C THR A 71 32.61 -0.13 3.50
N ALA A 72 32.19 -1.38 3.38
CA ALA A 72 30.82 -1.83 3.53
C ALA A 72 30.79 -3.03 4.46
N ASP A 73 29.91 -3.02 5.45
CA ASP A 73 29.68 -4.17 6.29
C ASP A 73 28.60 -5.02 5.63
N VAL A 74 29.03 -6.14 5.02
CA VAL A 74 28.13 -7.09 4.37
C VAL A 74 27.37 -7.81 5.48
N SER A 75 26.04 -7.72 5.46
CA SER A 75 25.22 -8.44 6.42
C SER A 75 25.41 -9.94 6.21
N GLU A 76 25.72 -10.65 7.28
CA GLU A 76 25.64 -12.11 7.33
C GLU A 76 24.26 -12.56 6.86
N ASP A 77 24.16 -13.76 6.25
CA ASP A 77 22.93 -14.27 5.62
C ASP A 77 21.69 -14.07 6.50
N HIS A 78 21.78 -14.42 7.79
CA HIS A 78 20.67 -14.30 8.74
C HIS A 78 20.21 -12.86 9.06
N ARG A 79 20.91 -11.82 8.59
CA ARG A 79 20.61 -10.39 8.80
C ARG A 79 20.14 -9.67 7.52
N LYS A 80 20.15 -10.37 6.38
CA LYS A 80 19.59 -9.86 5.13
C LYS A 80 18.10 -9.56 5.32
N ARG A 81 17.68 -8.39 4.88
CA ARG A 81 16.28 -7.94 5.00
C ARG A 81 15.87 -7.16 3.79
N VAL A 82 14.60 -7.28 3.41
CA VAL A 82 14.02 -6.41 2.39
C VAL A 82 13.35 -5.25 3.11
N ARG A 83 13.79 -4.03 2.81
CA ARG A 83 13.12 -2.81 3.26
C ARG A 83 12.14 -2.35 2.20
N ILE A 84 10.89 -2.17 2.60
CA ILE A 84 9.87 -1.51 1.79
C ILE A 84 9.63 -0.15 2.41
N GLU A 85 9.86 0.91 1.64
CA GLU A 85 9.64 2.28 2.07
C GLU A 85 8.52 2.92 1.28
N VAL A 86 7.67 3.68 1.97
CA VAL A 86 6.62 4.48 1.37
C VAL A 86 6.86 5.92 1.76
N THR A 87 7.14 6.76 0.77
CA THR A 87 7.21 8.21 0.95
C THR A 87 5.86 8.82 0.61
N LEU A 88 5.32 9.58 1.54
CA LEU A 88 4.05 10.31 1.42
C LEU A 88 4.33 11.81 1.42
N LYS A 89 3.72 12.53 0.48
CA LYS A 89 3.82 13.98 0.31
C LYS A 89 2.46 14.58 -0.07
N GLY A 90 2.40 15.90 -0.09
CA GLY A 90 1.33 16.64 -0.78
C GLY A 90 -0.07 16.27 -0.29
N ILE A 91 -0.94 15.96 -1.25
CA ILE A 91 -2.37 15.70 -0.99
C ILE A 91 -2.55 14.44 -0.14
N GLU A 92 -1.67 13.45 -0.29
CA GLU A 92 -1.80 12.20 0.44
C GLU A 92 -1.58 12.38 1.94
N LEU A 93 -0.59 13.19 2.35
CA LEU A 93 -0.37 13.56 3.76
C LEU A 93 -1.56 14.30 4.35
N HIS A 94 -2.09 15.27 3.61
CA HIS A 94 -3.27 16.02 4.03
C HIS A 94 -4.50 15.10 4.17
N SER A 95 -4.67 14.12 3.28
CA SER A 95 -5.76 13.14 3.36
C SER A 95 -5.69 12.23 4.59
N LEU A 96 -4.49 12.09 5.16
CA LEU A 96 -4.23 11.34 6.40
C LEU A 96 -4.37 12.23 7.66
N GLY A 97 -4.58 13.54 7.49
CA GLY A 97 -4.62 14.50 8.59
C GLY A 97 -3.24 14.77 9.21
N LEU A 98 -2.17 14.63 8.43
CA LEU A 98 -0.79 14.87 8.87
C LEU A 98 -0.25 16.16 8.24
N ASP A 99 -0.72 17.30 8.73
CA ASP A 99 -0.35 18.61 8.20
C ASP A 99 0.75 19.30 9.03
N ARG A 100 0.76 19.03 10.35
CA ARG A 100 1.62 19.67 11.33
C ARG A 100 2.19 18.65 12.31
N LEU A 101 3.34 18.96 12.91
CA LEU A 101 4.00 18.08 13.88
C LEU A 101 3.10 17.59 15.03
N PRO A 102 2.22 18.42 15.63
CA PRO A 102 1.32 17.97 16.68
C PRO A 102 0.37 16.85 16.23
N ASP A 103 0.02 16.79 14.95
CA ASP A 103 -0.90 15.77 14.41
C ASP A 103 -0.33 14.36 14.58
N LEU A 104 1.01 14.21 14.61
CA LEU A 104 1.69 12.93 14.87
C LEU A 104 1.35 12.33 16.23
N ARG A 105 0.91 13.14 17.20
CA ARG A 105 0.59 12.70 18.56
C ARG A 105 -0.62 11.80 18.61
N ASP A 106 -1.66 12.19 17.88
CA ASP A 106 -2.94 11.49 17.86
C ASP A 106 -3.09 10.59 16.63
N PHE A 107 -2.12 10.66 15.71
CA PHE A 107 -2.11 9.87 14.50
C PHE A 107 -1.89 8.37 14.80
N LYS A 108 -2.82 7.54 14.30
CA LYS A 108 -2.76 6.09 14.45
C LYS A 108 -1.89 5.49 13.34
N PHE A 109 -0.59 5.34 13.59
CA PHE A 109 0.36 4.78 12.61
C PHE A 109 -0.01 3.38 12.10
N THR A 110 -0.78 2.59 12.86
CA THR A 110 -1.33 1.30 12.41
C THR A 110 -2.21 1.42 11.16
N THR A 111 -2.82 2.59 10.92
CA THR A 111 -3.62 2.85 9.72
C THR A 111 -2.77 2.87 8.44
N LEU A 112 -1.51 3.27 8.54
CA LEU A 112 -0.58 3.29 7.41
C LEU A 112 -0.23 1.88 6.96
N GLN A 113 -0.04 0.95 7.91
CA GLN A 113 0.19 -0.46 7.61
C GLN A 113 -0.99 -1.03 6.82
N GLY A 114 -2.21 -0.79 7.28
CA GLY A 114 -3.42 -1.25 6.59
C GLY A 114 -3.63 -0.60 5.23
N LYS A 115 -3.20 0.65 5.02
CA LYS A 115 -3.40 1.38 3.75
C LYS A 115 -2.34 1.07 2.70
N TYR A 116 -1.06 1.02 3.09
CA TYR A 116 0.07 0.94 2.15
C TYR A 116 0.82 -0.38 2.16
N PHE A 117 0.79 -1.11 3.28
CA PHE A 117 1.53 -2.38 3.43
C PHE A 117 0.56 -3.57 3.43
N GLN A 118 -0.28 -3.64 2.39
CA GLN A 118 -1.18 -4.78 2.18
C GLN A 118 -0.48 -5.88 1.39
N PHE A 119 -0.05 -6.93 2.08
CA PHE A 119 0.42 -8.15 1.45
C PHE A 119 -0.77 -9.06 1.19
N LYS A 120 -1.00 -9.41 -0.09
CA LYS A 120 -2.07 -10.31 -0.50
C LYS A 120 -1.47 -11.48 -1.23
N LEU A 121 -1.77 -12.68 -0.75
CA LEU A 121 -1.57 -13.90 -1.49
C LEU A 121 -2.86 -14.19 -2.28
N PRO A 122 -2.88 -14.02 -3.62
CA PRO A 122 -4.05 -14.38 -4.39
C PRO A 122 -4.24 -15.89 -4.34
N THR A 123 -5.37 -16.31 -3.78
CA THR A 123 -5.77 -17.72 -3.77
C THR A 123 -6.64 -18.02 -4.98
N PHE A 124 -6.22 -19.01 -5.76
CA PHE A 124 -6.99 -19.54 -6.88
C PHE A 124 -7.49 -20.93 -6.50
N PRO A 125 -8.77 -21.23 -6.71
CA PRO A 125 -9.28 -22.57 -6.46
C PRO A 125 -8.60 -23.56 -7.42
N VAL A 126 -8.13 -24.67 -6.88
CA VAL A 126 -7.48 -25.76 -7.63
C VAL A 126 -8.51 -26.56 -8.42
N ASP A 127 -9.72 -26.66 -7.89
CA ASP A 127 -10.79 -27.44 -8.49
C ASP A 127 -11.75 -26.56 -9.30
N MET A 128 -11.77 -26.83 -10.61
CA MET A 128 -12.76 -26.33 -11.54
C MET A 128 -13.84 -27.40 -11.67
N GLU A 129 -14.74 -27.49 -10.69
CA GLU A 129 -15.89 -28.40 -10.79
C GLU A 129 -16.71 -28.09 -12.06
N GLU A 130 -17.21 -29.14 -12.71
CA GLU A 130 -18.12 -29.02 -13.84
C GLU A 130 -19.34 -28.17 -13.46
N SER A 131 -19.63 -27.18 -14.30
CA SER A 131 -20.67 -26.19 -14.01
C SER A 131 -22.06 -26.82 -14.08
N LYS A 132 -22.72 -26.98 -12.93
CA LYS A 132 -24.08 -27.52 -12.82
C LYS A 132 -25.18 -26.52 -13.17
N SER A 133 -24.83 -25.23 -13.36
CA SER A 133 -25.75 -24.17 -13.72
C SER A 133 -25.08 -23.05 -14.54
N GLY A 134 -25.88 -22.24 -15.25
CA GLY A 134 -25.37 -21.07 -15.98
C GLY A 134 -24.72 -20.02 -15.07
N LEU A 135 -25.16 -19.90 -13.82
CA LEU A 135 -24.50 -19.04 -12.83
C LEU A 135 -23.12 -19.57 -12.45
N ASP A 136 -22.94 -20.88 -12.43
CA ASP A 136 -21.66 -21.50 -12.12
C ASP A 136 -20.68 -21.40 -13.30
N ALA A 137 -21.17 -21.47 -14.54
CA ALA A 137 -20.37 -21.21 -15.74
C ALA A 137 -19.79 -19.78 -15.73
N VAL A 138 -20.60 -18.77 -15.40
CA VAL A 138 -20.13 -17.38 -15.27
C VAL A 138 -19.10 -17.23 -14.15
N LYS A 139 -19.27 -17.93 -13.02
CA LYS A 139 -18.28 -17.92 -11.93
C LYS A 139 -16.97 -18.61 -12.35
N ALA A 140 -17.03 -19.70 -13.09
CA ALA A 140 -15.87 -20.44 -13.57
C ALA A 140 -15.07 -19.61 -14.59
N GLU A 141 -15.75 -19.02 -15.57
CA GLU A 141 -15.11 -18.10 -16.52
C GLU A 141 -14.46 -16.91 -15.80
N ARG A 142 -15.14 -16.36 -14.78
CA ARG A 142 -14.57 -15.30 -13.95
C ARG A 142 -13.30 -15.73 -13.21
N LYS A 143 -13.23 -16.97 -12.71
CA LYS A 143 -12.02 -17.50 -12.07
C LYS A 143 -10.87 -17.55 -13.08
N ILE A 144 -11.11 -18.04 -14.30
CA ILE A 144 -10.12 -18.07 -15.38
C ILE A 144 -9.62 -16.66 -15.69
N TRP A 145 -10.52 -15.68 -15.80
CA TRP A 145 -10.14 -14.28 -16.03
C TRP A 145 -9.28 -13.73 -14.89
N ARG A 146 -9.59 -14.03 -13.62
CA ARG A 146 -8.74 -13.63 -12.48
C ARG A 146 -7.34 -14.19 -12.59
N VAL A 147 -7.20 -15.48 -12.91
CA VAL A 147 -5.89 -16.13 -13.10
C VAL A 147 -5.13 -15.47 -14.25
N LYS A 148 -5.78 -15.26 -15.41
CA LYS A 148 -5.16 -14.64 -16.58
C LYS A 148 -4.71 -13.19 -16.31
N THR A 149 -5.55 -12.40 -15.65
CA THR A 149 -5.21 -11.02 -15.28
C THR A 149 -4.04 -10.99 -14.32
N PHE A 150 -4.05 -11.83 -13.29
CA PHE A 150 -2.95 -11.95 -12.35
C PHE A 150 -1.64 -12.37 -13.05
N ALA A 151 -1.68 -13.39 -13.92
CA ALA A 151 -0.51 -13.84 -14.65
C ALA A 151 0.10 -12.73 -15.56
N ARG A 152 -0.75 -11.86 -16.12
CA ARG A 152 -0.31 -10.78 -17.02
C ARG A 152 0.16 -9.52 -16.29
N THR A 153 -0.48 -9.17 -15.18
CA THR A 153 -0.39 -7.83 -14.58
C THR A 153 -0.10 -7.85 -13.08
N GLY A 154 0.06 -9.04 -12.50
CA GLY A 154 0.22 -9.24 -11.08
C GLY A 154 -1.01 -8.80 -10.28
N ILE A 155 -0.76 -8.50 -9.00
CA ILE A 155 -1.81 -8.11 -8.05
C ILE A 155 -2.46 -6.77 -8.40
N VAL A 156 -1.73 -5.84 -9.03
CA VAL A 156 -2.21 -4.49 -9.33
C VAL A 156 -3.35 -4.53 -10.34
N GLY A 157 -3.17 -5.21 -11.48
CA GLY A 157 -4.26 -5.33 -12.45
C GLY A 157 -5.41 -6.22 -11.96
N LEU A 158 -5.13 -7.22 -11.11
CA LEU A 158 -6.18 -8.00 -10.45
C LEU A 158 -7.04 -7.11 -9.52
N MET A 159 -6.41 -6.23 -8.74
CA MET A 159 -7.11 -5.28 -7.86
C MET A 159 -7.94 -4.25 -8.66
N ALA A 160 -7.39 -3.71 -9.75
CA ALA A 160 -8.11 -2.78 -10.62
C ALA A 160 -9.38 -3.43 -11.21
N MET A 161 -9.25 -4.64 -11.76
CA MET A 161 -10.37 -5.41 -12.29
C MET A 161 -11.44 -5.70 -11.23
N GLU A 162 -11.04 -6.01 -9.99
CA GLU A 162 -11.98 -6.23 -8.88
C GLU A 162 -12.69 -4.94 -8.44
N ALA A 163 -11.99 -3.81 -8.42
CA ALA A 163 -12.54 -2.50 -8.07
C ALA A 163 -13.59 -2.03 -9.08
N GLU A 164 -13.29 -2.11 -10.38
CA GLU A 164 -14.25 -1.78 -11.45
C GLU A 164 -15.53 -2.60 -11.35
N ARG A 165 -15.39 -3.89 -11.05
CA ARG A 165 -16.54 -4.79 -10.89
C ARG A 165 -17.39 -4.44 -9.67
N GLU A 166 -16.78 -4.13 -8.53
CA GLU A 166 -17.53 -3.70 -7.35
C GLU A 166 -18.25 -2.36 -7.61
N ALA A 167 -17.64 -1.45 -8.37
CA ALA A 167 -18.31 -0.23 -8.83
C ALA A 167 -19.51 -0.55 -9.72
N GLY A 168 -19.35 -1.47 -10.69
CA GLY A 168 -20.43 -1.93 -11.57
C GLY A 168 -21.60 -2.56 -10.82
N LYS A 169 -21.33 -3.41 -9.81
CA LYS A 169 -22.39 -3.97 -8.95
C LYS A 169 -23.16 -2.90 -8.19
N LYS A 170 -22.45 -1.94 -7.59
CA LYS A 170 -23.08 -0.83 -6.86
C LYS A 170 -23.96 0.01 -7.78
N ALA A 171 -23.50 0.28 -8.99
CA ALA A 171 -24.28 0.98 -10.01
C ALA A 171 -25.54 0.19 -10.41
N GLY A 172 -25.40 -1.11 -10.72
CA GLY A 172 -26.53 -1.98 -11.06
C GLY A 172 -27.57 -2.10 -9.95
N ALA A 173 -27.13 -2.26 -8.69
CA ALA A 173 -28.02 -2.29 -7.54
C ALA A 173 -28.78 -0.97 -7.36
N ARG A 174 -28.13 0.17 -7.65
CA ARG A 174 -28.76 1.49 -7.59
C ARG A 174 -29.85 1.64 -8.66
N VAL A 175 -29.59 1.18 -9.88
CA VAL A 175 -30.56 1.17 -10.99
C VAL A 175 -31.75 0.26 -10.67
N LEU A 176 -31.50 -0.95 -10.18
CA LEU A 176 -32.56 -1.89 -9.81
C LEU A 176 -33.46 -1.31 -8.70
N LYS A 177 -32.85 -0.70 -7.68
CA LYS A 177 -33.57 -0.04 -6.57
C LYS A 177 -34.38 1.17 -7.05
N TRP A 178 -33.89 1.91 -8.05
CA TRP A 178 -34.62 3.01 -8.66
C TRP A 178 -35.83 2.50 -9.46
N ASN A 179 -35.65 1.46 -10.27
CA ASN A 179 -36.71 0.82 -11.04
C ASN A 179 -37.81 0.18 -10.17
N LEU A 180 -37.43 -0.40 -9.02
CA LEU A 180 -38.38 -0.95 -8.04
C LEU A 180 -39.17 0.12 -7.27
N LYS A 181 -38.71 1.38 -7.28
CA LYS A 181 -39.38 2.50 -6.61
C LYS A 181 -40.32 3.29 -7.52
N ILE A 182 -40.39 2.99 -8.81
CA ILE A 182 -41.36 3.60 -9.74
C ILE A 182 -42.67 2.83 -9.61
N PRO A 183 -43.73 3.41 -9.00
CA PRO A 183 -45.03 2.75 -8.93
C PRO A 183 -45.63 2.79 -10.35
N GLY A 184 -45.87 1.62 -10.95
CA GLY A 184 -46.72 1.52 -12.14
C GLY A 184 -46.22 0.68 -13.33
N ARG A 185 -44.99 0.17 -13.33
CA ARG A 185 -44.55 -0.72 -14.43
C ARG A 185 -44.82 -2.19 -14.11
N LYS A 186 -46.09 -2.59 -14.17
CA LYS A 186 -46.45 -3.99 -14.43
C LYS A 186 -46.18 -4.27 -15.92
N LYS A 187 -45.61 -5.44 -16.20
CA LYS A 187 -45.40 -5.98 -17.55
C LYS A 187 -46.73 -6.13 -18.27
#